data_AF-A0A087UUL3-F1
#
_entry.id   AF-A0A087UUL3-F1
#
_cell.length_a   1.000
_cell.length_b   1.000
_cell.length_c   1.000
_cell.angle_alpha   90.00
_cell.angle_beta   90.00
_cell.angle_gamma   90.00
#
_symmetry.space_group_name_H-M   'P 1'
#
loop_
_entity.id
_entity.type
_entity.pdbx_description
1 polymer ?
#
loop_
_entity_poly.entity_id
_entity_poly.type
_entity_poly.pdbx_seq_one_letter_code
_entity_poly.pdbx_strand_id
1 'polypeptide(L)'
;MKTLLCLVVISVMVVYCLTLDCPGCDLSACKDPGPCRFGKTKDVCACCPVCYKGVGEECGGPWNVKGVCADHLTCVRLHNKDA
;
A
#
# COMPACT_ATOMS: atom_id res chain seq x y z
N MET A 1 2.62 -36.86 13.99
CA MET A 1 3.64 -35.83 13.66
C MET A 1 3.26 -35.00 12.44
N LYS A 2 2.88 -35.59 11.30
CA LYS A 2 2.47 -34.84 10.08
C LYS A 2 1.28 -33.89 10.31
N THR A 3 0.24 -34.34 10.99
CA THR A 3 -0.95 -33.52 11.29
C THR A 3 -0.64 -32.35 12.22
N LEU A 4 0.23 -32.56 13.23
CA LEU A 4 0.70 -31.50 14.13
C LEU A 4 1.53 -30.46 13.36
N LEU A 5 2.43 -30.92 12.46
CA LEU A 5 3.20 -30.04 11.58
C LEU A 5 2.28 -29.22 10.67
N CYS A 6 1.25 -29.82 10.08
CA CYS A 6 0.28 -29.10 9.25
C CYS A 6 -0.47 -28.03 10.06
N LEU A 7 -0.90 -28.32 11.29
CA LEU A 7 -1.59 -27.33 12.15
C LEU A 7 -0.69 -26.15 12.50
N VAL A 8 0.59 -26.39 12.78
CA VAL A 8 1.57 -25.32 13.04
C VAL A 8 1.82 -24.48 11.79
N VAL A 9 1.93 -25.10 10.61
CA VAL A 9 2.07 -24.36 9.35
C VAL A 9 0.83 -23.51 9.06
N ILE A 10 -0.37 -24.06 9.26
CA ILE A 10 -1.63 -23.33 9.06
C ILE A 10 -1.74 -22.17 10.06
N SER A 11 -1.41 -22.37 11.34
CA SER A 11 -1.49 -21.29 12.32
C SER A 11 -0.52 -20.15 12.00
N VAL A 12 0.71 -20.47 11.57
CA VAL A 12 1.68 -19.47 11.11
C VAL A 12 1.13 -18.70 9.91
N MET A 13 0.59 -19.38 8.90
CA MET A 13 0.02 -18.73 7.72
C MET A 13 -1.16 -17.81 8.06
N VAL A 14 -2.04 -18.22 8.99
CA VAL A 14 -3.17 -17.40 9.45
C VAL A 14 -2.66 -16.13 10.15
N VAL A 15 -1.62 -16.23 10.99
CA VAL A 15 -1.01 -15.06 11.64
C VAL A 15 -0.41 -14.10 10.61
N TYR A 16 0.21 -14.62 9.54
CA TYR A 16 0.70 -13.78 8.45
C TYR A 16 -0.42 -13.03 7.73
N CYS A 17 -1.58 -13.65 7.49
CA CYS A 17 -2.72 -12.98 6.86
C CYS A 17 -3.25 -11.81 7.69
N LEU A 18 -3.26 -11.93 9.03
CA LEU A 18 -3.72 -10.86 9.93
C LEU A 18 -2.87 -9.59 9.86
N THR A 19 -1.61 -9.70 9.43
CA THR A 19 -0.73 -8.52 9.23
C THR A 19 -1.02 -7.72 7.96
N LEU A 20 -1.87 -8.25 7.07
CA LEU A 20 -2.31 -7.56 5.87
C LEU A 20 -3.56 -6.70 6.11
N ASP A 21 -4.21 -6.87 7.26
CA ASP A 21 -5.34 -6.05 7.67
C ASP A 21 -4.85 -4.71 8.24
N CYS A 22 -5.59 -3.66 7.93
CA CYS A 22 -5.30 -2.34 8.43
C CYS A 22 -5.76 -2.19 9.89
N PRO A 23 -4.95 -1.58 10.76
CA PRO A 23 -5.38 -1.23 12.10
C PRO A 23 -6.48 -0.16 12.06
N GLY A 24 -7.10 0.10 13.21
CA GLY A 24 -7.98 1.25 13.36
C GLY A 24 -7.27 2.55 12.97
N CYS A 25 -7.99 3.43 12.26
CA CYS A 25 -7.42 4.69 11.79
C CYS A 25 -7.25 5.68 12.94
N ASP A 26 -6.01 6.06 13.22
CA ASP A 26 -5.65 7.14 14.13
C ASP A 26 -4.96 8.27 13.36
N LEU A 27 -5.72 9.34 13.09
CA LEU A 27 -5.22 10.51 12.36
C LEU A 27 -4.13 11.28 13.11
N SER A 28 -4.04 11.14 14.44
CA SER A 28 -3.02 11.83 15.24
C SER A 28 -1.63 11.22 15.08
N ALA A 29 -1.57 9.93 14.72
CA ALA A 29 -0.33 9.22 14.41
C ALA A 29 0.15 9.45 12.96
N CYS A 30 -0.66 10.10 12.12
CA CYS A 30 -0.32 10.34 10.73
C CYS A 30 0.77 11.42 10.58
N LYS A 31 1.73 11.15 9.70
CA LYS A 31 2.71 12.15 9.27
C LYS A 31 2.05 13.15 8.31
N ASP A 32 2.32 14.44 8.48
CA ASP A 32 1.88 15.43 7.49
C ASP A 32 2.61 15.20 6.16
N PRO A 33 1.89 15.02 5.04
CA PRO A 33 2.50 14.78 3.73
C PRO A 33 3.12 16.06 3.12
N GLY A 34 2.96 17.21 3.75
CA GLY A 34 3.42 18.49 3.23
C GLY A 34 2.58 18.99 2.04
N PRO A 35 3.16 19.90 1.22
CA PRO A 35 2.46 20.46 0.07
C PRO A 35 2.38 19.45 -1.08
N CYS A 36 1.17 18.97 -1.37
CA CYS A 36 0.92 18.02 -2.45
C CYS A 36 0.57 18.74 -3.75
N ARG A 37 1.49 18.70 -4.73
CA ARG A 37 1.35 19.36 -6.04
C ARG A 37 0.11 18.91 -6.82
N PHE A 38 -0.26 17.63 -6.70
CA PHE A 38 -1.36 17.03 -7.46
C PHE A 38 -2.59 16.72 -6.59
N GLY A 39 -2.67 17.31 -5.40
CA GLY A 39 -3.72 17.00 -4.42
C GLY A 39 -3.36 15.86 -3.47
N LYS A 40 -4.26 15.62 -2.51
CA LYS A 40 -4.11 14.62 -1.46
C LYS A 40 -5.04 13.43 -1.72
N THR A 41 -4.55 12.27 -1.36
CA THR A 41 -5.31 11.02 -1.28
C THR A 41 -5.03 10.37 0.07
N LYS A 42 -5.39 9.10 0.24
CA LYS A 42 -5.11 8.34 1.45
C LYS A 42 -4.12 7.22 1.19
N ASP A 43 -3.46 6.80 2.26
CA ASP A 43 -2.60 5.62 2.26
C ASP A 43 -3.36 4.32 1.90
N VAL A 44 -2.62 3.21 1.87
CA VAL A 44 -3.15 1.87 1.59
C VAL A 44 -4.30 1.45 2.52
N CYS A 45 -4.32 2.00 3.73
CA CYS A 45 -5.34 1.73 4.75
C CYS A 45 -6.50 2.71 4.71
N ALA A 46 -6.56 3.60 3.71
CA ALA A 46 -7.56 4.64 3.60
C ALA A 46 -7.67 5.53 4.86
N CYS A 47 -6.54 5.74 5.55
CA CYS A 47 -6.46 6.51 6.78
C CYS A 47 -5.66 7.81 6.59
N CYS A 48 -4.33 7.72 6.55
CA CYS A 48 -3.48 8.90 6.58
C CYS A 48 -3.47 9.64 5.24
N PRO A 49 -3.44 10.99 5.25
CA PRO A 49 -3.32 11.77 4.03
C PRO A 49 -1.94 11.58 3.41
N VAL A 50 -1.89 11.27 2.13
CA VAL A 50 -0.66 11.14 1.33
C VAL A 50 -0.82 11.93 0.02
N CYS A 51 0.29 12.29 -0.63
CA CYS A 51 0.21 12.99 -1.92
C CYS A 51 -0.06 12.01 -3.07
N TYR A 52 -0.88 12.45 -4.03
CA TYR A 52 -0.97 11.77 -5.32
C TYR A 52 0.38 11.81 -6.06
N LYS A 53 0.62 10.77 -6.87
CA LYS A 53 1.78 10.63 -7.76
C LYS A 53 1.54 11.32 -9.10
N GLY A 54 2.56 12.05 -9.56
CA GLY A 54 2.63 12.67 -10.87
C GLY A 54 3.29 11.77 -11.92
N VAL A 55 3.46 12.34 -13.12
CA VAL A 55 4.11 11.66 -14.25
C VAL A 55 5.57 11.34 -13.94
N GLY A 56 5.98 10.11 -14.19
CA GLY A 56 7.36 9.63 -13.99
C GLY A 56 7.68 9.22 -12.55
N GLU A 57 6.77 9.44 -11.60
CA GLU A 57 6.93 8.91 -10.25
C GLU A 57 6.52 7.44 -10.19
N GLU A 58 7.17 6.69 -9.28
CA GLU A 58 6.77 5.31 -8.99
C GLU A 58 5.34 5.26 -8.42
N CYS A 59 4.54 4.30 -8.91
CA CYS A 59 3.14 4.11 -8.53
C CYS A 59 2.76 2.62 -8.52
N GLY A 60 1.60 2.29 -7.92
CA GLY A 60 1.03 0.95 -7.94
C GLY A 60 1.65 -0.02 -6.91
N GLY A 61 1.94 -1.25 -7.34
CA GLY A 61 2.27 -2.36 -6.43
C GLY A 61 1.02 -2.94 -5.72
N PRO A 62 1.19 -3.97 -4.88
CA PRO A 62 0.09 -4.54 -4.11
C PRO A 62 -0.62 -3.44 -3.30
N TRP A 63 -1.94 -3.34 -3.44
CA TRP A 63 -2.79 -2.33 -2.80
C TRP A 63 -2.33 -0.87 -2.98
N ASN A 64 -1.60 -0.55 -4.06
CA ASN A 64 -1.03 0.78 -4.30
C ASN A 64 -0.01 1.24 -3.24
N VAL A 65 0.72 0.31 -2.62
CA VAL A 65 1.76 0.65 -1.61
C VAL A 65 2.84 1.61 -2.14
N LYS A 66 3.09 1.63 -3.45
CA LYS A 66 4.05 2.56 -4.08
C LYS A 66 3.44 3.94 -4.38
N GLY A 67 2.13 4.09 -4.22
CA GLY A 67 1.40 5.34 -4.40
C GLY A 67 0.29 5.25 -5.45
N VAL A 68 -0.63 6.20 -5.36
CA VAL A 68 -1.78 6.35 -6.26
C VAL A 68 -1.54 7.57 -7.14
N CYS A 69 -1.76 7.45 -8.44
CA CYS A 69 -1.65 8.56 -9.38
C CYS A 69 -2.79 9.57 -9.20
N ALA A 70 -2.55 10.83 -9.56
CA ALA A 70 -3.59 11.85 -9.59
C ALA A 70 -4.77 11.43 -10.50
N ASP A 71 -5.97 11.96 -10.27
CA ASP A 71 -7.23 11.48 -10.88
C ASP A 71 -7.24 11.38 -12.42
N HIS A 72 -6.39 12.13 -13.12
CA HIS A 72 -6.27 12.15 -14.58
C HIS A 72 -5.06 11.35 -15.13
N LEU A 73 -4.39 10.59 -14.27
CA LEU A 73 -3.20 9.80 -14.58
C LEU A 73 -3.44 8.32 -14.30
N THR A 74 -2.81 7.46 -15.10
CA THR A 74 -2.90 6.01 -14.94
C THR A 74 -1.52 5.45 -14.64
N CYS A 75 -1.44 4.57 -13.65
CA CYS A 75 -0.20 3.86 -13.36
C CYS A 75 0.08 2.82 -14.46
N VAL A 76 1.17 3.02 -15.21
CA VAL A 76 1.60 2.13 -16.30
C VAL A 76 2.72 1.21 -15.84
N ARG A 77 2.75 -0.03 -16.34
CA ARG A 77 3.85 -0.96 -16.04
C ARG A 77 5.08 -0.56 -16.85
N LEU A 78 6.22 -0.43 -16.16
CA LEU A 78 7.51 -0.26 -16.82
C LEU A 78 7.79 -1.52 -17.65
N HIS A 79 7.88 -1.37 -18.97
CA HIS A 79 8.49 -2.40 -19.80
C HIS A 79 10.01 -2.25 -19.69
N ASN A 80 10.72 -3.38 -19.65
CA ASN A 80 12.16 -3.48 -19.37
C ASN A 80 13.08 -2.80 -20.41
N LYS A 81 12.55 -1.93 -21.29
CA LYS A 81 13.28 -1.14 -22.28
C LYS A 81 13.38 0.35 -21.92
N ASP A 82 12.68 0.77 -20.87
CA ASP A 82 12.53 2.19 -20.50
C ASP A 82 13.09 2.50 -19.09
N ALA A 83 13.90 1.59 -18.54
CA ALA A 83 14.58 1.72 -17.25
C ALA A 83 16.08 2.02 -17.43
#